data_AF-A0A850SF64-F1
#
_entry.id   AF-A0A850SF64-F1
#
_cell.length_a   1.000
_cell.length_b   1.000
_cell.length_c   1.000
_cell.angle_alpha   90.00
_cell.angle_beta   90.00
_cell.angle_gamma   90.00
#
_symmetry.space_group_name_H-M   'P 1'
#
loop_
_entity.id
_entity.type
_entity.pdbx_description
1 polymer ?
#
loop_
_entity_poly.entity_id
_entity_poly.type
_entity_poly.pdbx_seq_one_letter_code
_entity_poly.pdbx_strand_id
1 'polypeptide(L)'
;MNQLVANSLFTPRQLAIISNQLNRRGRAQNISSGAYYRQVKQCRDKVAGVLYSVLLLQSTGVLQPEALGTLARLAEQLGVILSADSSDIIDETRLADVISVMDTLVKRMSKL
;
A
#
# COMPACT_ATOMS: atom_id res chain seq x y z
N MET A 1 -9.44 -4.10 -4.55
CA MET A 1 -8.80 -3.69 -3.29
C MET A 1 -8.30 -4.89 -2.47
N ASN A 2 -9.10 -5.95 -2.25
CA ASN A 2 -8.72 -7.10 -1.42
C ASN A 2 -7.39 -7.79 -1.82
N GLN A 3 -7.14 -7.96 -3.11
CA GLN A 3 -5.89 -8.53 -3.64
C GLN A 3 -4.67 -7.62 -3.39
N LEU A 4 -4.79 -6.30 -3.56
CA LEU A 4 -3.72 -5.36 -3.23
C LEU A 4 -3.38 -5.38 -1.73
N VAL A 5 -4.40 -5.51 -0.89
CA VAL A 5 -4.22 -5.69 0.57
C VAL A 5 -3.57 -7.04 0.88
N ALA A 6 -3.93 -8.11 0.18
CA ALA A 6 -3.37 -9.44 0.39
C ALA A 6 -1.87 -9.51 0.05
N ASN A 7 -1.41 -8.76 -0.97
CA ASN A 7 0.00 -8.65 -1.35
C ASN A 7 0.78 -7.64 -0.49
N SER A 8 0.10 -6.93 0.42
CA SER A 8 0.72 -5.92 1.28
C SER A 8 1.33 -6.54 2.55
N LEU A 9 2.39 -5.91 3.07
CA LEU A 9 2.90 -6.19 4.42
C LEU A 9 1.93 -5.74 5.53
N PHE A 10 0.91 -4.94 5.21
CA PHE A 10 -0.06 -4.41 6.17
C PHE A 10 -1.34 -5.26 6.18
N THR A 11 -1.81 -5.61 7.38
CA THR A 11 -3.12 -6.29 7.51
C THR A 11 -4.27 -5.31 7.23
N PRO A 12 -5.47 -5.79 6.85
CA PRO A 12 -6.65 -4.94 6.70
C PRO A 12 -6.92 -4.04 7.91
N ARG A 13 -6.72 -4.57 9.13
CA ARG A 13 -6.84 -3.80 10.37
C ARG A 13 -5.81 -2.69 10.47
N GLN A 14 -4.56 -2.94 10.11
CA GLN A 14 -3.50 -1.93 10.13
C GLN A 14 -3.77 -0.83 9.10
N LEU A 15 -4.24 -1.18 7.91
CA LEU A 15 -4.66 -0.20 6.90
C LEU A 15 -5.83 0.67 7.37
N ALA A 16 -6.82 0.08 8.06
CA ALA A 16 -7.91 0.85 8.66
C ALA A 16 -7.41 1.82 9.75
N ILE A 17 -6.45 1.40 10.58
CA ILE A 17 -5.82 2.26 11.59
C ILE A 17 -5.04 3.41 10.93
N ILE A 18 -4.28 3.13 9.87
CA ILE A 18 -3.56 4.15 9.09
C ILE A 18 -4.53 5.17 8.50
N SER A 19 -5.61 4.71 7.86
CA SER A 19 -6.65 5.58 7.31
C SER A 19 -7.29 6.47 8.39
N ASN A 20 -7.56 5.92 9.58
CA ASN A 20 -8.10 6.72 10.68
C ASN A 20 -7.11 7.78 11.17
N GLN A 21 -5.81 7.46 11.26
CA GLN A 21 -4.78 8.42 11.63
C GLN A 21 -4.66 9.56 10.61
N LEU A 22 -4.65 9.23 9.31
CA LEU A 22 -4.54 10.23 8.23
C LEU A 22 -5.76 11.16 8.18
N ASN A 23 -6.96 10.60 8.36
CA ASN A 23 -8.22 11.35 8.29
C ASN A 23 -8.64 11.98 9.63
N ARG A 24 -7.78 11.93 10.66
CA ARG A 24 -8.09 12.36 12.04
C ARG A 24 -9.40 11.78 12.58
N ARG A 25 -9.75 10.56 12.14
CA ARG A 25 -10.94 9.85 12.61
C ARG A 25 -10.68 9.30 14.01
N GLY A 26 -11.73 9.23 14.81
CA GLY A 26 -11.68 8.65 16.15
C GLY A 26 -11.19 7.19 16.15
N ARG A 27 -10.90 6.68 17.34
CA ARG A 27 -10.49 5.29 17.54
C ARG A 27 -11.55 4.33 16.97
N ALA A 28 -11.11 3.23 16.36
CA ALA A 28 -12.01 2.14 15.97
C ALA A 28 -12.85 1.66 17.17
N GLN A 29 -14.12 1.33 16.93
CA GLN A 29 -14.97 0.69 17.91
C GLN A 29 -14.44 -0.74 18.18
N ASN A 30 -14.65 -1.29 19.38
CA ASN A 30 -14.21 -2.64 19.78
C ASN A 30 -12.69 -2.86 19.95
N ILE A 31 -11.93 -1.83 20.31
CA ILE A 31 -10.54 -1.96 20.76
C ILE A 31 -10.27 -1.06 21.98
N SER A 32 -9.51 -1.55 22.96
CA SER A 32 -9.10 -0.72 24.09
C SER A 32 -8.12 0.38 23.66
N SER A 33 -8.05 1.48 24.40
CA SER A 33 -7.14 2.60 24.08
C SER A 33 -5.69 2.12 23.99
N GLY A 34 -5.23 1.37 25.00
CA GLY A 34 -3.86 0.85 25.03
C GLY A 34 -3.55 -0.08 23.85
N ALA A 35 -4.46 -0.97 23.49
CA ALA A 35 -4.27 -1.84 22.33
C ALA A 35 -4.24 -1.04 21.01
N TYR A 36 -5.07 0.00 20.88
CA TYR A 36 -5.08 0.86 19.71
C TYR A 36 -3.77 1.60 19.53
N TYR A 37 -3.27 2.27 20.57
CA TYR A 37 -2.01 3.01 20.46
C TYR A 37 -0.80 2.10 20.23
N ARG A 38 -0.81 0.86 20.74
CA ARG A 38 0.19 -0.15 20.37
C ARG A 38 0.14 -0.49 18.88
N GLN A 39 -1.06 -0.69 18.32
CA GLN A 39 -1.23 -0.94 16.89
C GLN A 39 -0.80 0.27 16.04
N VAL A 40 -1.08 1.50 16.48
CA VAL A 40 -0.60 2.72 15.82
C VAL A 40 0.93 2.75 15.79
N LYS A 41 1.59 2.48 16.92
CA LYS A 41 3.06 2.38 16.99
C LYS A 41 3.59 1.30 16.03
N GLN A 42 2.99 0.12 16.03
CA GLN A 42 3.37 -0.97 15.11
C GLN A 42 3.21 -0.57 13.63
N CYS A 43 2.16 0.17 13.28
CA CYS A 43 1.99 0.68 11.92
C CYS A 43 3.10 1.65 11.55
N ARG A 44 3.46 2.59 12.44
CA ARG A 44 4.56 3.55 12.22
C ARG A 44 5.90 2.85 12.04
N ASP A 45 6.22 1.91 12.93
CA ASP A 45 7.46 1.14 12.90
C ASP A 45 7.54 0.32 11.59
N LYS A 46 6.42 -0.25 11.13
CA LYS A 46 6.35 -0.98 9.86
C LYS A 46 6.55 -0.06 8.65
N VAL A 47 5.94 1.13 8.62
CA VAL A 47 6.16 2.12 7.54
C VAL A 47 7.64 2.49 7.45
N ALA A 48 8.28 2.80 8.58
CA ALA A 48 9.71 3.09 8.60
C ALA A 48 10.53 1.90 8.08
N GLY A 49 10.19 0.68 8.49
CA GLY A 49 10.83 -0.55 8.01
C GLY A 49 10.73 -0.72 6.49
N VAL A 50 9.57 -0.43 5.87
CA VAL A 50 9.41 -0.46 4.41
C VAL A 50 10.34 0.56 3.75
N LEU A 51 10.38 1.81 4.24
CA LEU A 51 11.22 2.86 3.67
C LEU A 51 12.72 2.49 3.74
N TYR A 52 13.19 2.02 4.90
CA TYR A 52 14.58 1.56 5.03
C TYR A 52 14.88 0.35 4.14
N SER A 53 13.94 -0.58 3.99
CA SER A 53 14.10 -1.74 3.10
C SER A 53 14.22 -1.31 1.65
N VAL A 54 13.40 -0.37 1.18
CA VAL A 54 13.49 0.17 -0.18
C VAL A 54 14.85 0.83 -0.42
N LEU A 55 15.34 1.64 0.51
CA LEU A 55 16.68 2.25 0.42
C LEU A 55 17.79 1.21 0.36
N LEU A 56 17.70 0.16 1.18
CA LEU A 56 18.68 -0.93 1.20
C LEU A 56 18.66 -1.72 -0.11
N LEU A 57 17.48 -2.09 -0.63
CA LEU A 57 17.36 -2.83 -1.88
C LEU A 57 17.83 -2.02 -3.09
N GLN A 58 17.63 -0.70 -3.07
CA GLN A 58 18.17 0.20 -4.09
C GLN A 58 19.70 0.27 -4.02
N SER A 59 20.27 0.51 -2.83
CA SER A 59 21.72 0.67 -2.65
C SER A 59 22.52 -0.60 -2.89
N THR A 60 21.91 -1.77 -2.67
CA THR A 60 22.50 -3.08 -2.97
C THR A 60 22.31 -3.49 -4.44
N GLY A 61 21.61 -2.69 -5.24
CA GLY A 61 21.38 -2.95 -6.66
C GLY A 61 20.38 -4.07 -6.93
N VAL A 62 19.62 -4.54 -5.93
CA VAL A 62 18.54 -5.52 -6.10
C VAL A 62 17.39 -4.92 -6.90
N LEU A 63 17.08 -3.64 -6.65
CA LEU A 63 16.15 -2.88 -7.48
C LEU A 63 16.84 -2.39 -8.75
N GLN A 64 16.12 -2.41 -9.86
CA GLN A 64 16.55 -1.72 -11.08
C GLN A 64 16.60 -0.20 -10.85
N PRO A 65 17.53 0.55 -11.51
CA PRO A 65 17.66 1.99 -11.32
C PRO A 65 16.34 2.77 -11.51
N GLU A 66 15.48 2.30 -12.41
CA GLU A 66 14.21 2.92 -12.78
C GLU A 66 13.03 2.45 -11.91
N ALA A 67 13.25 1.51 -10.98
CA ALA A 67 12.20 0.88 -10.20
C ALA A 67 11.40 1.90 -9.36
N LEU A 68 12.06 2.80 -8.65
CA LEU A 68 11.37 3.80 -7.82
C LEU A 68 10.55 4.79 -8.65
N GLY A 69 11.07 5.21 -9.80
CA GLY A 69 10.35 6.08 -10.73
C GLY A 69 9.13 5.39 -11.34
N THR A 70 9.24 4.11 -11.64
CA THR A 70 8.12 3.31 -12.17
C THR A 70 7.06 3.05 -11.08
N LEU A 71 7.47 2.80 -9.82
CA LEU A 71 6.55 2.68 -8.68
C LEU A 71 5.76 3.97 -8.44
N ALA A 72 6.42 5.13 -8.54
CA ALA A 72 5.76 6.43 -8.38
C ALA A 72 4.67 6.65 -9.44
N ARG A 73 4.98 6.40 -10.73
CA ARG A 73 4.01 6.51 -11.82
C ARG A 73 2.82 5.56 -11.65
N LEU A 74 3.07 4.34 -11.16
CA LEU A 74 1.99 3.40 -10.86
C LEU A 74 1.10 3.88 -9.72
N ALA A 75 1.68 4.45 -8.66
CA ALA A 75 0.91 5.01 -7.56
C ALA A 75 0.01 6.17 -8.03
N GLU A 76 0.49 7.02 -8.93
CA GLU A 76 -0.31 8.08 -9.56
C GLU A 76 -1.47 7.51 -10.39
N GLN A 77 -1.20 6.52 -11.25
CA GLN A 77 -2.24 5.87 -12.06
C GLN A 77 -3.30 5.18 -11.18
N LEU A 78 -2.88 4.52 -10.11
CA LEU A 78 -3.79 3.95 -9.11
C LEU A 78 -4.67 5.02 -8.47
N GLY A 79 -4.08 6.16 -8.11
CA GLY A 79 -4.81 7.30 -7.56
C GLY A 79 -5.90 7.80 -8.51
N VAL A 80 -5.61 7.92 -9.80
CA VAL A 80 -6.59 8.33 -10.83
C VAL A 80 -7.73 7.32 -10.95
N ILE A 81 -7.41 6.02 -11.01
CA ILE A 81 -8.42 4.95 -11.12
C ILE A 81 -9.34 4.92 -9.91
N LEU A 82 -8.76 5.04 -8.70
CA LEU A 82 -9.51 5.06 -7.44
C LEU A 82 -10.24 6.39 -7.17
N SER A 83 -9.96 7.46 -7.93
CA SER A 83 -10.61 8.77 -7.78
C SER A 83 -11.68 9.05 -8.84
N ALA A 84 -11.71 8.28 -9.93
CA ALA A 84 -12.77 8.34 -10.96
C ALA A 84 -14.13 7.80 -10.45
N ASP A 85 -14.19 7.38 -9.18
CA ASP A 85 -15.30 6.73 -8.47
C ASP A 85 -16.46 7.68 -8.09
N SER A 86 -16.97 8.49 -9.03
CA SER A 86 -18.28 9.17 -8.86
C SER A 86 -19.43 8.55 -9.66
N SER A 87 -19.19 7.47 -10.42
CA SER A 87 -20.28 6.68 -11.02
C SER A 87 -20.23 5.24 -10.53
N ASP A 88 -21.24 4.87 -9.76
CA ASP A 88 -21.55 3.50 -9.33
C ASP A 88 -21.38 2.51 -10.49
N ILE A 89 -20.40 1.63 -10.36
CA ILE A 89 -20.19 0.28 -10.93
C ILE A 89 -18.67 0.12 -10.99
N ILE A 90 -18.09 -0.33 -9.88
CA ILE A 90 -16.72 -0.85 -9.89
C ILE A 90 -16.77 -2.11 -10.74
N ASP A 91 -16.33 -1.99 -11.99
CA ASP A 91 -16.16 -3.14 -12.86
C ASP A 91 -14.99 -3.95 -12.28
N GLU A 92 -15.30 -5.04 -11.58
CA GLU A 92 -14.30 -5.91 -10.90
C GLU A 92 -13.18 -6.33 -11.86
N THR A 93 -13.49 -6.38 -13.16
CA THR A 93 -12.57 -6.62 -14.27
C THR A 93 -11.45 -5.56 -14.35
N ARG A 94 -11.78 -4.25 -14.28
CA ARG A 94 -10.79 -3.16 -14.33
C ARG A 94 -9.82 -3.21 -13.16
N LEU A 95 -10.31 -3.53 -11.98
CA LEU A 95 -9.48 -3.64 -10.79
C LEU A 95 -8.55 -4.87 -10.87
N ALA A 96 -9.05 -6.00 -11.39
CA ALA A 96 -8.24 -7.19 -11.64
C ALA A 96 -7.13 -6.92 -12.67
N ASP A 97 -7.43 -6.19 -13.74
CA ASP A 97 -6.45 -5.81 -14.76
C ASP A 97 -5.34 -4.93 -14.19
N VAL A 98 -5.72 -3.94 -13.37
CA VAL A 98 -4.76 -3.06 -12.67
C VAL A 98 -3.83 -3.87 -11.77
N ILE A 99 -4.38 -4.83 -11.01
CA ILE A 99 -3.59 -5.68 -10.11
C ILE A 99 -2.66 -6.60 -10.90
N SER A 100 -3.12 -7.15 -12.01
CA SER A 100 -2.29 -7.98 -12.92
C SER A 100 -1.11 -7.19 -13.49
N VAL A 101 -1.35 -5.93 -13.90
CA VAL A 101 -0.31 -5.01 -14.38
C VAL A 101 0.67 -4.68 -13.25
N MET A 102 0.17 -4.40 -12.04
CA MET A 102 1.02 -4.16 -10.86
C MET A 102 1.91 -5.36 -10.54
N ASP A 103 1.35 -6.57 -10.48
CA ASP A 103 2.12 -7.79 -10.19
C ASP A 103 3.21 -8.02 -11.23
N THR A 104 2.90 -7.76 -12.51
CA THR A 104 3.87 -7.87 -13.60
C THR A 104 5.00 -6.85 -13.45
N LEU A 105 4.68 -5.60 -13.06
CA LEU A 105 5.66 -4.54 -12.92
C LEU A 105 6.53 -4.71 -11.67
N VAL A 106 5.94 -5.11 -10.54
CA VAL A 106 6.67 -5.44 -9.31
C VAL A 106 7.70 -6.54 -9.56
N LYS A 107 7.33 -7.59 -10.30
CA LYS A 107 8.26 -8.66 -10.69
C LYS A 107 9.41 -8.15 -11.58
N ARG A 108 9.12 -7.25 -12.52
CA ARG A 108 10.15 -6.69 -13.43
C ARG A 108 11.12 -5.73 -12.75
N MET A 109 10.70 -5.09 -11.65
CA MET A 109 11.54 -4.14 -10.89
C MET A 109 12.62 -4.81 -10.04
N SER A 110 12.37 -6.06 -9.66
CA SER A 110 13.31 -6.93 -8.95
C SER A 110 14.29 -7.54 -9.94
N LYS A 111 15.58 -7.61 -9.59
CA LYS A 111 16.57 -8.42 -10.32
C LYS A 111 16.61 -9.88 -9.85
N LEU A 112 15.80 -10.22 -8.85
CA LEU A 112 15.56 -11.56 -8.33
C LEU A 112 14.24 -12.11 -8.87
#